data_AF-A0A8C9GM11-F1
#
_entry.id   AF-A0A8C9GM11-F1
#
_cell.length_a   1.000
_cell.length_b   1.000
_cell.length_c   1.000
_cell.angle_alpha   90.00
_cell.angle_beta   90.00
_cell.angle_gamma   90.00
#
_symmetry.space_group_name_H-M   'P 1'
#
loop_
_entity.id
_entity.type
_entity.pdbx_description
1 polymer ?
#
loop_
_entity_poly.entity_id
_entity_poly.type
_entity_poly.pdbx_seq_one_letter_code
_entity_poly.pdbx_strand_id
1 'polypeptide(L)'
;MLLSVPLLLGLLGLAAAEPAVYFKEQFLDGDGWTSRWIESKHKSDFGKFILSSGKFYGDEEKDKGLQTSQDARFYALSASFEPFSNKGQTLVVQFTVKHEQNIDCGGGYVKLFPNSLDQTDMHGDSEYNIMFGPDICGPGTKKVHVIFNYKGKNVLINKDIRCKDDEFTHLYTLIVRPDNTYEVKIDNSQVESGSLEDDWDFLPPKKIKDPDASKPEDWDERAKIDDPTDSKPEDWDKPEHIPDPDAKKPEDWDEEMDGEWEPPVIQNPEYKGEWKPRQIDNPDYKGTWIHPEIDNPEYSPDPSIYAYDNFGVLGLDLWQVKSGTIFDNFLITNDEAYAEEFGNETWGVTKVKVLKEKIEAEKGRDAFPVAGQKLIYAGKILSDDVPIRDYRIDEKNFVVVMVTKTKAGQGTSAPPEASPTAAPESSTSFPPAPTSGMSHPQPAAREDKSPSEESAPTTSPESVSGDGL
;
A
#
# COMPACT_ATOMS: atom_id res chain seq x y z
N MET A 1 75.18 20.43 3.38
CA MET A 1 73.82 20.96 3.15
C MET A 1 72.90 19.80 2.85
N LEU A 2 72.16 19.32 3.84
CA LEU A 2 71.09 18.33 3.70
C LEU A 2 70.02 18.74 4.71
N LEU A 3 69.08 19.60 4.28
CA LEU A 3 67.89 19.91 5.08
C LEU A 3 66.89 18.76 4.88
N SER A 4 66.56 18.09 5.98
CA SER A 4 65.43 17.17 6.06
C SER A 4 64.15 17.97 6.29
N VAL A 5 63.20 17.86 5.36
CA VAL A 5 61.84 18.41 5.48
C VAL A 5 60.95 17.32 6.06
N PRO A 6 60.26 17.51 7.20
CA PRO A 6 59.24 16.57 7.63
C PRO A 6 57.93 16.84 6.88
N LEU A 7 57.50 15.83 6.12
CA LEU A 7 56.20 15.76 5.47
C LEU A 7 55.12 15.56 6.57
N LEU A 8 54.39 16.63 6.88
CA LEU A 8 53.20 16.56 7.74
C LEU A 8 52.04 16.02 6.89
N LEU A 9 51.71 14.73 7.03
CA LEU A 9 50.45 14.19 6.51
C LEU A 9 49.29 14.78 7.32
N GLY A 10 48.56 15.72 6.73
CA GLY A 10 47.27 16.17 7.23
C GLY A 10 46.22 15.08 6.97
N LEU A 11 45.86 14.33 8.01
CA LEU A 11 44.58 13.63 8.06
C LEU A 11 43.48 14.68 8.17
N LEU A 12 42.87 15.02 7.03
CA LEU A 12 41.54 15.62 6.99
C LEU A 12 40.57 14.57 7.55
N GLY A 13 40.34 14.61 8.87
CA GLY A 13 39.18 13.97 9.46
C GLY A 13 37.94 14.67 8.92
N LEU A 14 37.19 13.99 8.05
CA LEU A 14 35.78 14.30 7.84
C LEU A 14 35.12 14.15 9.21
N ALA A 15 34.83 15.26 9.87
CA ALA A 15 33.90 15.27 10.98
C ALA A 15 32.55 14.84 10.40
N ALA A 16 32.19 13.56 10.55
CA ALA A 16 30.81 13.15 10.41
C ALA A 16 30.04 13.94 11.47
N ALA A 17 29.19 14.88 11.04
CA ALA A 17 28.30 15.58 11.95
C ALA A 17 27.45 14.51 12.66
N GLU A 18 27.37 14.59 13.98
CA GLU A 18 26.52 13.69 14.75
C GLU A 18 25.05 13.86 14.32
N PRO A 19 24.25 12.77 14.29
CA PRO A 19 22.85 12.84 13.88
C PRO A 19 22.08 13.77 14.83
N ALA A 20 21.42 14.78 14.28
CA ALA A 20 20.63 15.70 15.08
C ALA A 20 19.28 15.05 15.37
N VAL A 21 18.97 14.83 16.66
CA VAL A 21 17.67 14.32 17.11
C VAL A 21 16.85 15.50 17.59
N TYR A 22 15.84 15.89 16.81
CA TYR A 22 14.97 17.03 17.12
C TYR A 22 13.86 16.66 18.09
N PHE A 23 13.31 15.46 17.93
CA PHE A 23 12.27 14.92 18.80
C PHE A 23 12.40 13.41 18.90
N LYS A 24 12.22 12.87 20.12
CA LYS A 24 12.21 11.44 20.38
C LYS A 24 11.27 11.14 21.54
N GLU A 25 10.31 10.25 21.34
CA GLU A 25 9.35 9.81 22.36
C GLU A 25 9.15 8.29 22.29
N GLN A 26 9.23 7.63 23.44
CA GLN A 26 9.14 6.17 23.60
C GLN A 26 8.31 5.75 24.83
N PHE A 27 7.79 6.72 25.61
CA PHE A 27 6.92 6.48 26.77
C PHE A 27 7.45 5.50 27.85
N LEU A 28 8.78 5.38 27.99
CA LEU A 28 9.43 4.46 28.93
C LEU A 28 9.44 4.94 30.39
N ASP A 29 9.02 6.18 30.65
CA ASP A 29 9.11 6.84 31.96
C ASP A 29 7.77 6.91 32.71
N GLY A 30 6.88 5.96 32.46
CA GLY A 30 5.57 5.87 33.13
C GLY A 30 4.71 7.08 32.79
N ASP A 31 4.19 7.79 33.79
CA ASP A 31 3.31 8.95 33.57
C ASP A 31 4.03 10.22 33.11
N GLY A 32 5.35 10.19 32.92
CA GLY A 32 6.17 11.34 32.52
C GLY A 32 5.70 12.01 31.21
N TRP A 33 5.12 11.24 30.28
CA TRP A 33 4.59 11.74 29.02
C TRP A 33 3.49 12.79 29.20
N THR A 34 2.71 12.75 30.28
CA THR A 34 1.65 13.72 30.55
C THR A 34 2.17 15.15 30.76
N SER A 35 3.47 15.30 31.05
CA SER A 35 4.12 16.61 31.13
C SER A 35 4.59 17.15 29.77
N ARG A 36 4.80 16.25 28.80
CA ARG A 36 5.30 16.56 27.45
C ARG A 36 4.18 16.74 26.43
N TRP A 37 3.09 16.00 26.60
CA TRP A 37 1.94 16.01 25.70
C TRP A 37 0.79 16.85 26.28
N ILE A 38 0.25 17.73 25.45
CA ILE A 38 -0.83 18.66 25.78
C ILE A 38 -2.08 18.28 25.01
N GLU A 39 -3.18 18.08 25.74
CA GLU A 39 -4.52 17.89 25.17
C GLU A 39 -5.10 19.22 24.72
N SER A 40 -5.66 19.23 23.50
CA SER A 40 -6.40 20.39 23.00
C SER A 40 -7.70 20.59 23.78
N LYS A 41 -8.09 21.85 23.94
CA LYS A 41 -9.34 22.29 24.57
C LYS A 41 -10.30 22.92 23.58
N HIS A 42 -9.99 22.87 22.28
CA HIS A 42 -10.85 23.39 21.21
C HIS A 42 -12.26 22.77 21.24
N LYS A 43 -12.35 21.48 21.57
CA LYS A 43 -13.61 20.77 21.83
C LYS A 43 -13.62 20.15 23.22
N SER A 44 -14.79 20.17 23.87
CA SER A 44 -14.96 19.56 25.19
C SER A 44 -15.04 18.04 25.17
N ASP A 45 -15.31 17.45 24.00
CA ASP A 45 -15.58 16.03 23.80
C ASP A 45 -14.49 15.31 22.99
N PHE A 46 -13.25 15.80 23.02
CA PHE A 46 -12.13 15.01 22.51
C PHE A 46 -12.00 13.67 23.25
N GLY A 47 -11.56 12.64 22.53
CA GLY A 47 -11.24 11.33 23.06
C GLY A 47 -9.95 11.38 23.87
N LYS A 48 -9.86 10.50 24.86
CA LYS A 48 -8.71 10.41 25.76
C LYS A 48 -7.68 9.42 25.26
N PHE A 49 -6.41 9.84 25.27
CA PHE A 49 -5.30 8.91 25.14
C PHE A 49 -4.99 8.27 26.49
N ILE A 50 -4.65 6.98 26.47
CA ILE A 50 -4.15 6.24 27.63
C ILE A 50 -2.82 5.62 27.28
N LEU A 51 -1.92 5.50 28.25
CA LEU A 51 -0.68 4.76 28.06
C LEU A 51 -0.94 3.26 28.22
N SER A 52 -0.67 2.48 27.17
CA SER A 52 -0.99 1.05 27.12
C SER A 52 -0.13 0.34 26.08
N SER A 53 0.21 -0.92 26.34
CA SER A 53 0.86 -1.83 25.38
C SER A 53 -0.14 -2.68 24.59
N GLY A 54 -1.44 -2.51 24.85
CA GLY A 54 -2.51 -3.28 24.22
C GLY A 54 -2.69 -4.67 24.85
N LYS A 55 -3.45 -5.53 24.17
CA LYS A 55 -3.75 -6.91 24.61
C LYS A 55 -2.63 -7.88 24.27
N PHE A 56 -1.84 -7.59 23.25
CA PHE A 56 -0.67 -8.38 22.88
C PHE A 56 0.49 -7.46 22.52
N TYR A 57 1.70 -7.80 22.93
CA TYR A 57 2.88 -6.95 22.76
C TYR A 57 4.13 -7.82 22.68
N GLY A 58 5.23 -7.24 22.18
CA GLY A 58 6.53 -7.88 22.22
C GLY A 58 7.22 -7.79 23.58
N ASP A 59 7.16 -6.62 24.19
CA ASP A 59 7.65 -6.32 25.52
C ASP A 59 6.68 -5.36 26.22
N GLU A 60 6.19 -5.75 27.40
CA GLU A 60 5.13 -5.04 28.11
C GLU A 60 5.49 -3.59 28.45
N GLU A 61 6.76 -3.32 28.71
CA GLU A 61 7.24 -1.99 29.10
C GLU A 61 7.73 -1.17 27.90
N LYS A 62 8.38 -1.81 26.93
CA LYS A 62 8.90 -1.09 25.75
C LYS A 62 7.84 -0.76 24.72
N ASP A 63 6.76 -1.53 24.65
CA ASP A 63 5.70 -1.31 23.66
C ASP A 63 4.53 -0.50 24.24
N LYS A 64 4.74 0.19 25.37
CA LYS A 64 3.75 1.14 25.89
C LYS A 64 3.73 2.35 24.97
N GLY A 65 2.56 2.66 24.44
CA GLY A 65 2.35 3.83 23.60
C GLY A 65 1.03 4.53 23.91
N LEU A 66 0.79 5.63 23.19
CA LEU A 66 -0.47 6.37 23.30
C LEU A 66 -1.57 5.60 22.57
N GLN A 67 -2.49 5.03 23.35
CA GLN A 67 -3.64 4.30 22.84
C GLN A 67 -4.90 5.16 22.85
N THR A 68 -5.65 5.18 21.74
CA THR A 68 -6.99 5.76 21.71
C THR A 68 -7.96 4.88 22.52
N SER A 69 -8.75 5.48 23.43
CA SER A 69 -9.54 4.70 24.40
C SER A 69 -11.07 4.74 24.22
N GLN A 70 -11.58 5.63 23.37
CA GLN A 70 -13.00 5.91 23.17
C GLN A 70 -13.40 5.87 21.70
N ASP A 71 -14.40 5.06 21.38
CA ASP A 71 -14.97 4.92 20.04
C ASP A 71 -15.70 6.19 19.59
N ALA A 72 -15.72 6.42 18.27
CA ALA A 72 -16.39 7.53 17.58
C ALA A 72 -16.03 8.90 18.18
N ARG A 73 -14.73 9.15 18.33
CA ARG A 73 -14.19 10.42 18.85
C ARG A 73 -13.12 11.00 17.95
N PHE A 74 -13.07 12.33 17.95
CA PHE A 74 -11.89 13.07 17.53
C PHE A 74 -10.87 13.05 18.67
N TYR A 75 -9.60 12.97 18.33
CA TYR A 75 -8.46 13.02 19.24
C TYR A 75 -7.60 14.19 18.83
N ALA A 76 -7.08 14.94 19.81
CA ALA A 76 -6.23 16.10 19.58
C ALA A 76 -5.22 16.22 20.73
N LEU A 77 -4.03 15.66 20.53
CA LEU A 77 -2.92 15.67 21.49
C LEU A 77 -1.64 16.10 20.79
N SER A 78 -0.83 16.94 21.42
CA SER A 78 0.41 17.45 20.79
C SER A 78 1.59 17.52 21.75
N ALA A 79 2.80 17.35 21.25
CA ALA A 79 4.05 17.54 21.98
C ALA A 79 4.89 18.62 21.30
N SER A 80 5.39 19.58 22.08
CA SER A 80 6.33 20.60 21.61
C SER A 80 7.78 20.13 21.75
N PHE A 81 8.64 20.67 20.90
CA PHE A 81 10.08 20.41 20.91
C PHE A 81 10.85 21.66 20.46
N GLU A 82 12.17 21.63 20.61
CA GLU A 82 13.04 22.74 20.21
C GLU A 82 12.84 23.09 18.72
N PRO A 83 12.42 24.33 18.40
CA PRO A 83 12.11 24.68 17.03
C PRO A 83 13.31 24.57 16.10
N PHE A 84 13.12 23.93 14.94
CA PHE A 84 14.17 23.78 13.94
C PHE A 84 13.63 23.95 12.52
N SER A 85 14.51 24.25 11.57
CA SER A 85 14.20 24.33 10.13
C SER A 85 14.92 23.20 9.40
N ASN A 86 14.31 22.63 8.37
CA ASN A 86 14.98 21.65 7.49
C ASN A 86 15.69 22.30 6.28
N LYS A 87 15.83 23.64 6.24
CA LYS A 87 16.56 24.32 5.16
C LYS A 87 18.00 23.80 5.05
N GLY A 88 18.34 23.24 3.88
CA GLY A 88 19.67 22.70 3.60
C GLY A 88 20.00 21.36 4.25
N GLN A 89 19.04 20.68 4.89
CA GLN A 89 19.24 19.39 5.54
C GLN A 89 18.05 18.45 5.32
N THR A 90 18.31 17.14 5.38
CA THR A 90 17.23 16.14 5.28
C THR A 90 16.33 16.23 6.51
N LEU A 91 15.04 15.99 6.31
CA LEU A 91 14.05 15.79 7.37
C LEU A 91 13.61 14.33 7.34
N VAL A 92 13.69 13.67 8.49
CA VAL A 92 13.18 12.31 8.67
C VAL A 92 12.16 12.32 9.80
N VAL A 93 10.96 11.81 9.50
CA VAL A 93 9.84 11.68 10.45
C VAL A 93 9.47 10.21 10.51
N GLN A 94 9.58 9.62 11.70
CA GLN A 94 9.37 8.20 11.90
C GLN A 94 8.52 7.96 13.14
N PHE A 95 7.58 7.03 13.05
CA PHE A 95 6.77 6.58 14.18
C PHE A 95 6.17 5.22 13.88
N THR A 96 5.70 4.54 14.92
CA THR A 96 4.99 3.28 14.80
C THR A 96 3.51 3.44 15.09
N VAL A 97 2.69 2.68 14.36
CA VAL A 97 1.24 2.64 14.55
C VAL A 97 0.83 1.18 14.61
N LYS A 98 -0.03 0.86 15.57
CA LYS A 98 -0.62 -0.46 15.73
C LYS A 98 -2.13 -0.37 15.81
N HIS A 99 -2.84 -0.93 14.84
CA HIS A 99 -4.30 -0.99 14.82
C HIS A 99 -4.84 -2.29 15.44
N GLU A 100 -4.52 -2.53 16.72
CA GLU A 100 -4.86 -3.78 17.42
C GLU A 100 -6.37 -4.12 17.37
N GLN A 101 -7.21 -3.10 17.33
CA GLN A 101 -8.66 -3.24 17.35
C GLN A 101 -9.27 -3.73 16.04
N ASN A 102 -8.49 -3.96 14.98
CA ASN A 102 -8.99 -4.20 13.63
C ASN A 102 -9.89 -3.04 13.18
N ILE A 103 -9.22 -1.93 12.85
CA ILE A 103 -9.84 -0.63 12.57
C ILE A 103 -10.64 -0.67 11.27
N ASP A 104 -11.86 -0.15 11.31
CA ASP A 104 -12.76 -0.04 10.17
C ASP A 104 -12.68 1.35 9.50
N CYS A 105 -12.70 2.41 10.31
CA CYS A 105 -12.46 3.77 9.87
C CYS A 105 -11.79 4.61 10.95
N GLY A 106 -10.58 5.09 10.67
CA GLY A 106 -9.89 6.09 11.45
C GLY A 106 -8.47 6.40 10.96
N GLY A 107 -8.00 7.58 11.36
CA GLY A 107 -6.67 8.08 11.05
C GLY A 107 -5.59 7.53 11.98
N GLY A 108 -4.42 7.28 11.42
CA GLY A 108 -3.19 6.88 12.10
C GLY A 108 -2.00 7.77 11.74
N TYR A 109 -2.24 9.02 11.34
CA TYR A 109 -1.21 9.96 10.87
C TYR A 109 -0.80 10.97 11.95
N VAL A 110 0.39 11.54 11.77
CA VAL A 110 0.90 12.69 12.52
C VAL A 110 0.81 13.96 11.69
N LYS A 111 0.70 15.10 12.37
CA LYS A 111 0.85 16.43 11.77
C LYS A 111 2.04 17.14 12.41
N LEU A 112 2.92 17.68 11.58
CA LEU A 112 4.00 18.56 12.02
C LEU A 112 3.57 20.01 11.84
N PHE A 113 3.63 20.77 12.93
CA PHE A 113 3.18 22.14 12.98
C PHE A 113 4.36 23.10 13.20
N PRO A 114 4.22 24.37 12.77
CA PRO A 114 5.14 25.42 13.16
C PRO A 114 5.07 25.68 14.68
N ASN A 115 6.12 26.29 15.22
CA ASN A 115 6.21 26.71 16.62
C ASN A 115 5.15 27.76 17.02
N SER A 116 4.47 28.37 16.05
CA SER A 116 3.40 29.35 16.30
C SER A 116 2.06 28.73 16.71
N LEU A 117 1.93 27.40 16.65
CA LEU A 117 0.69 26.72 17.01
C LEU A 117 0.40 26.85 18.52
N ASP A 118 -0.83 27.24 18.87
CA ASP A 118 -1.36 27.07 20.22
C ASP A 118 -1.83 25.62 20.44
N GLN A 119 -1.05 24.84 21.18
CA GLN A 119 -1.36 23.45 21.51
C GLN A 119 -2.72 23.28 22.21
N THR A 120 -3.19 24.31 22.93
CA THR A 120 -4.46 24.26 23.66
C THR A 120 -5.68 24.49 22.77
N ASP A 121 -5.50 24.96 21.54
CA ASP A 121 -6.56 25.19 20.56
C ASP A 121 -6.34 24.39 19.26
N MET A 122 -5.51 23.34 19.30
CA MET A 122 -5.24 22.49 18.12
C MET A 122 -6.50 21.75 17.64
N HIS A 123 -6.75 21.77 16.33
CA HIS A 123 -7.89 21.12 15.68
C HIS A 123 -7.62 20.79 14.20
N GLY A 124 -8.62 20.22 13.52
CA GLY A 124 -8.55 19.81 12.11
C GLY A 124 -8.06 20.87 11.12
N ASP A 125 -8.50 22.11 11.32
CA ASP A 125 -8.21 23.25 10.43
C ASP A 125 -6.96 24.03 10.85
N SER A 126 -6.27 23.61 11.93
CA SER A 126 -5.00 24.23 12.34
C SER A 126 -3.95 24.06 11.24
N GLU A 127 -3.25 25.16 10.91
CA GLU A 127 -2.25 25.18 9.84
C GLU A 127 -1.02 24.32 10.23
N TYR A 128 -0.87 23.19 9.55
CA TYR A 128 0.28 22.30 9.67
C TYR A 128 1.23 22.48 8.48
N ASN A 129 2.50 22.14 8.68
CA ASN A 129 3.50 22.10 7.62
C ASN A 129 3.38 20.81 6.81
N ILE A 130 3.34 19.66 7.50
CA ILE A 130 3.33 18.32 6.89
C ILE A 130 2.35 17.43 7.64
N MET A 131 1.53 16.66 6.91
CA MET A 131 0.77 15.53 7.47
C MET A 131 1.25 14.23 6.85
N PHE A 132 1.58 13.25 7.70
CA PHE A 132 2.14 11.97 7.27
C PHE A 132 1.60 10.79 8.08
N GLY A 133 1.13 9.75 7.40
CA GLY A 133 0.84 8.45 8.01
C GLY A 133 -0.40 7.74 7.47
N PRO A 134 -0.73 6.55 7.99
CA PRO A 134 -1.84 5.73 7.51
C PRO A 134 -3.21 6.36 7.79
N ASP A 135 -4.14 6.17 6.86
CA ASP A 135 -5.55 6.51 6.99
C ASP A 135 -6.41 5.41 6.37
N ILE A 136 -7.26 4.83 7.21
CA ILE A 136 -8.11 3.71 6.85
C ILE A 136 -9.55 4.16 7.02
N CYS A 137 -10.39 4.01 6.00
CA CYS A 137 -11.83 4.17 6.11
C CYS A 137 -12.56 3.28 5.11
N GLY A 138 -13.09 2.17 5.63
CA GLY A 138 -13.76 1.15 4.84
C GLY A 138 -12.83 0.44 3.86
N PRO A 139 -13.40 -0.25 2.86
CA PRO A 139 -12.61 -0.94 1.84
C PRO A 139 -12.01 0.01 0.78
N GLY A 140 -12.53 1.24 0.68
CA GLY A 140 -12.15 2.20 -0.38
C GLY A 140 -10.96 3.09 -0.03
N THR A 141 -10.78 3.43 1.25
CA THR A 141 -9.70 4.32 1.69
C THR A 141 -8.73 3.54 2.56
N LYS A 142 -7.57 3.16 2.02
CA LYS A 142 -6.48 2.49 2.75
C LYS A 142 -5.14 3.00 2.24
N LYS A 143 -4.83 4.25 2.56
CA LYS A 143 -3.67 4.94 2.01
C LYS A 143 -2.82 5.61 3.08
N VAL A 144 -1.57 5.84 2.77
CA VAL A 144 -0.67 6.69 3.56
C VAL A 144 -0.81 8.11 3.03
N HIS A 145 -1.28 9.03 3.87
CA HIS A 145 -1.26 10.45 3.54
C HIS A 145 0.16 10.96 3.60
N VAL A 146 0.53 11.73 2.58
CA VAL A 146 1.74 12.55 2.56
C VAL A 146 1.33 13.89 1.98
N ILE A 147 1.07 14.85 2.87
CA ILE A 147 0.48 16.15 2.51
C ILE A 147 1.44 17.24 2.94
N PHE A 148 1.81 18.10 2.01
CA PHE A 148 2.67 19.25 2.26
C PHE A 148 1.84 20.53 2.16
N ASN A 149 2.02 21.42 3.13
CA ASN A 149 1.53 22.78 2.99
C ASN A 149 2.49 23.57 2.11
N TYR A 150 1.97 24.11 1.01
CA TYR A 150 2.69 24.95 0.08
C TYR A 150 1.84 26.17 -0.29
N LYS A 151 2.36 27.38 -0.02
CA LYS A 151 1.66 28.66 -0.28
C LYS A 151 0.25 28.72 0.33
N GLY A 152 0.07 28.18 1.54
CA GLY A 152 -1.20 28.18 2.27
C GLY A 152 -2.22 27.14 1.77
N LYS A 153 -1.82 26.23 0.88
CA LYS A 153 -2.64 25.10 0.42
C LYS A 153 -2.01 23.78 0.83
N ASN A 154 -2.83 22.87 1.33
CA ASN A 154 -2.42 21.51 1.65
C ASN A 154 -2.51 20.66 0.37
N VAL A 155 -1.37 20.30 -0.22
CA VAL A 155 -1.28 19.54 -1.47
C VAL A 155 -1.05 18.07 -1.12
N LEU A 156 -1.94 17.21 -1.62
CA LEU A 156 -1.88 15.76 -1.41
C LEU A 156 -0.98 15.10 -2.45
N ILE A 157 -0.34 14.01 -2.06
CA ILE A 157 0.43 13.17 -2.98
C ILE A 157 -0.49 12.57 -4.06
N ASN A 158 -0.04 12.60 -5.30
CA ASN A 158 -0.78 12.05 -6.45
C ASN A 158 -0.71 10.51 -6.51
N LYS A 159 0.31 9.91 -5.88
CA LYS A 159 0.51 8.46 -5.81
C LYS A 159 -0.33 7.82 -4.71
N ASP A 160 -0.89 6.64 -5.00
CA ASP A 160 -1.64 5.86 -4.02
C ASP A 160 -0.72 4.88 -3.28
N ILE A 161 -0.29 5.28 -2.07
CA ILE A 161 0.56 4.45 -1.21
C ILE A 161 -0.33 3.64 -0.28
N ARG A 162 -0.39 2.32 -0.48
CA ARG A 162 -1.23 1.45 0.36
C ARG A 162 -0.67 1.32 1.78
N CYS A 163 -1.49 1.63 2.77
CA CYS A 163 -1.14 1.41 4.19
C CYS A 163 -1.40 -0.04 4.62
N LYS A 164 -0.81 -0.43 5.76
CA LYS A 164 -1.04 -1.73 6.39
C LYS A 164 -2.33 -1.69 7.22
N ASP A 165 -3.14 -2.73 7.09
CA ASP A 165 -4.50 -2.83 7.65
C ASP A 165 -4.68 -4.04 8.59
N ASP A 166 -3.58 -4.68 9.00
CA ASP A 166 -3.60 -5.73 10.00
C ASP A 166 -3.50 -5.17 11.43
N GLU A 167 -3.47 -6.06 12.43
CA GLU A 167 -3.47 -5.68 13.85
C GLU A 167 -2.07 -5.46 14.43
N PHE A 168 -1.01 -5.67 13.65
CA PHE A 168 0.37 -5.58 14.08
C PHE A 168 0.88 -4.14 14.10
N THR A 169 2.02 -3.97 14.77
CA THR A 169 2.72 -2.70 14.79
C THR A 169 3.47 -2.55 13.48
N HIS A 170 3.25 -1.43 12.79
CA HIS A 170 3.98 -1.06 11.58
C HIS A 170 4.73 0.23 11.78
N LEU A 171 5.92 0.30 11.19
CA LEU A 171 6.79 1.47 11.21
C LEU A 171 6.55 2.30 9.95
N TYR A 172 6.27 3.59 10.11
CA TYR A 172 6.13 4.53 9.01
C TYR A 172 7.24 5.56 9.07
N THR A 173 7.98 5.72 7.97
CA THR A 173 9.09 6.67 7.86
C THR A 173 8.93 7.52 6.61
N LEU A 174 8.93 8.84 6.78
CA LEU A 174 8.99 9.82 5.71
C LEU A 174 10.36 10.49 5.73
N ILE A 175 11.02 10.51 4.57
CA ILE A 175 12.30 11.17 4.35
C ILE A 175 12.09 12.24 3.30
N VAL A 176 12.52 13.47 3.58
CA VAL A 176 12.44 14.60 2.65
C VAL A 176 13.81 15.24 2.58
N ARG A 177 14.39 15.29 1.37
CA ARG A 177 15.78 15.70 1.14
C ARG A 177 15.87 17.12 0.56
N PRO A 178 17.02 17.80 0.69
CA PRO A 178 17.23 19.16 0.18
C PRO A 178 17.21 19.32 -1.34
N ASP A 179 17.23 18.21 -2.09
CA ASP A 179 17.21 18.16 -3.54
C ASP A 179 15.79 18.02 -4.11
N ASN A 180 14.76 18.38 -3.33
CA ASN A 180 13.34 18.17 -3.64
C ASN A 180 12.98 16.69 -3.87
N THR A 181 13.72 15.72 -3.31
CA THR A 181 13.32 14.31 -3.33
C THR A 181 12.69 13.87 -2.03
N TYR A 182 11.86 12.84 -2.10
CA TYR A 182 11.27 12.21 -0.93
C TYR A 182 11.33 10.68 -1.04
N GLU A 183 11.15 10.04 0.10
CA GLU A 183 11.03 8.60 0.22
C GLU A 183 10.08 8.25 1.37
N VAL A 184 9.21 7.28 1.12
CA VAL A 184 8.34 6.69 2.14
C VAL A 184 8.74 5.24 2.34
N LYS A 185 9.01 4.88 3.59
CA LYS A 185 9.26 3.51 4.01
C LYS A 185 8.14 3.04 4.93
N ILE A 186 7.75 1.78 4.74
CA ILE A 186 6.90 1.05 5.67
C ILE A 186 7.73 -0.15 6.14
N ASP A 187 7.82 -0.37 7.46
CA ASP A 187 8.54 -1.51 8.05
C ASP A 187 10.03 -1.55 7.62
N ASN A 188 10.65 -0.35 7.56
CA ASN A 188 12.00 -0.10 7.04
C ASN A 188 12.24 -0.56 5.59
N SER A 189 11.18 -0.87 4.85
CA SER A 189 11.23 -1.18 3.42
C SER A 189 10.71 0.01 2.62
N GLN A 190 11.47 0.44 1.61
CA GLN A 190 11.01 1.48 0.69
C GLN A 190 9.75 1.01 -0.05
N VAL A 191 8.68 1.79 0.07
CA VAL A 191 7.43 1.54 -0.66
C VAL A 191 7.20 2.57 -1.77
N GLU A 192 7.72 3.79 -1.60
CA GLU A 192 7.58 4.87 -2.57
C GLU A 192 8.77 5.83 -2.52
N SER A 193 9.16 6.37 -3.68
CA SER A 193 10.20 7.40 -3.79
C SER A 193 10.02 8.21 -5.07
N GLY A 194 10.41 9.48 -5.04
CA GLY A 194 10.32 10.36 -6.20
C GLY A 194 10.76 11.78 -5.89
N SER A 195 10.36 12.70 -6.77
CA SER A 195 10.54 14.13 -6.60
C SER A 195 9.26 14.77 -6.08
N LEU A 196 9.39 15.81 -5.26
CA LEU A 196 8.27 16.61 -4.77
C LEU A 196 7.56 17.31 -5.93
N GLU A 197 8.30 17.75 -6.95
CA GLU A 197 7.75 18.47 -8.10
C GLU A 197 6.88 17.62 -9.03
N ASP A 198 7.17 16.32 -9.16
CA ASP A 198 6.44 15.45 -10.09
C ASP A 198 5.29 14.68 -9.41
N ASP A 199 5.43 14.38 -8.11
CA ASP A 199 4.45 13.56 -7.37
C ASP A 199 3.37 14.38 -6.61
N TRP A 200 3.46 15.72 -6.67
CA TRP A 200 2.46 16.67 -6.14
C TRP A 200 2.22 17.83 -7.11
N ASP A 201 0.99 18.35 -7.10
CA ASP A 201 0.60 19.50 -7.92
C ASP A 201 0.95 20.84 -7.24
N PHE A 202 2.22 21.06 -6.90
CA PHE A 202 2.69 22.31 -6.29
C PHE A 202 2.72 23.48 -7.28
N LEU A 203 3.18 23.20 -8.50
CA LEU A 203 3.44 24.18 -9.53
C LEU A 203 2.47 23.99 -10.71
N PRO A 204 2.22 25.05 -11.50
CA PRO A 204 1.52 24.91 -12.77
C PRO A 204 2.19 23.88 -13.68
N PRO A 205 1.46 23.28 -14.63
CA PRO A 205 2.05 22.29 -15.54
C PRO A 205 3.20 22.91 -16.34
N LYS A 206 4.29 22.15 -16.51
CA LYS A 206 5.48 22.57 -17.27
C LYS A 206 5.13 22.95 -18.72
N LYS A 207 4.15 22.26 -19.31
CA LYS A 207 3.67 22.48 -20.68
C LYS A 207 2.16 22.71 -20.70
N ILE A 208 1.73 23.63 -21.54
CA ILE A 208 0.32 23.91 -21.82
C ILE A 208 0.05 23.78 -23.31
N LYS A 209 -1.19 23.48 -23.67
CA LYS A 209 -1.65 23.55 -25.06
C LYS A 209 -1.55 25.00 -25.54
N ASP A 210 -0.95 25.20 -26.71
CA ASP A 210 -0.77 26.52 -27.33
C ASP A 210 -2.11 27.25 -27.56
N PRO A 211 -2.45 28.29 -26.78
CA PRO A 211 -3.74 28.96 -26.91
C PRO A 211 -3.96 29.60 -28.29
N ASP A 212 -2.90 29.85 -29.05
CA ASP A 212 -2.96 30.44 -30.38
C ASP A 212 -3.06 29.39 -31.50
N ALA A 213 -2.85 28.10 -31.19
CA ALA A 213 -2.94 27.02 -32.16
C ALA A 213 -4.38 26.47 -32.25
N SER A 214 -5.02 26.69 -33.40
CA SER A 214 -6.28 26.04 -33.76
C SER A 214 -6.03 24.96 -34.81
N LYS A 215 -6.92 23.97 -34.87
CA LYS A 215 -6.88 22.95 -35.93
C LYS A 215 -7.05 23.65 -37.29
N PRO A 216 -6.11 23.47 -38.24
CA PRO A 216 -6.24 24.06 -39.57
C PRO A 216 -7.48 23.53 -40.30
N GLU A 217 -8.18 24.39 -41.04
CA GLU A 217 -9.36 24.00 -41.82
C GLU A 217 -9.00 23.02 -42.96
N ASP A 218 -7.75 23.05 -43.44
CA ASP A 218 -7.20 22.15 -44.45
C ASP A 218 -6.64 20.84 -43.88
N TRP A 219 -6.88 20.56 -42.59
CA TRP A 219 -6.43 19.33 -41.93
C TRP A 219 -7.49 18.23 -42.02
N ASP A 220 -7.35 17.36 -43.02
CA ASP A 220 -8.25 16.23 -43.20
C ASP A 220 -7.84 15.04 -42.30
N GLU A 221 -8.71 14.72 -41.35
CA GLU A 221 -8.56 13.59 -40.43
C GLU A 221 -9.30 12.34 -40.92
N ARG A 222 -10.01 12.43 -42.05
CA ARG A 222 -10.70 11.28 -42.63
C ARG A 222 -9.66 10.40 -43.30
N ALA A 223 -9.36 9.27 -42.67
CA ALA A 223 -8.48 8.26 -43.26
C ALA A 223 -9.05 7.71 -44.59
N LYS A 224 -10.38 7.71 -44.74
CA LYS A 224 -11.08 7.28 -45.94
C LYS A 224 -12.07 8.33 -46.42
N ILE A 225 -12.11 8.53 -47.72
CA ILE A 225 -13.06 9.41 -48.41
C ILE A 225 -13.83 8.60 -49.46
N ASP A 226 -15.00 9.09 -49.81
CA ASP A 226 -15.80 8.53 -50.89
C ASP A 226 -15.09 8.78 -52.22
N ASP A 227 -14.99 7.76 -53.07
CA ASP A 227 -14.31 7.81 -54.35
C ASP A 227 -15.06 8.79 -55.28
N PRO A 228 -14.45 9.92 -55.65
CA PRO A 228 -15.10 10.92 -56.50
C PRO A 228 -15.27 10.45 -57.94
N THR A 229 -14.64 9.34 -58.33
CA THR A 229 -14.75 8.74 -59.67
C THR A 229 -15.77 7.61 -59.71
N ASP A 230 -16.27 7.16 -58.55
CA ASP A 230 -17.30 6.13 -58.48
C ASP A 230 -18.67 6.77 -58.65
N SER A 231 -19.39 6.33 -59.67
CA SER A 231 -20.71 6.85 -60.02
C SER A 231 -21.74 5.74 -59.87
N LYS A 232 -22.90 6.06 -59.30
CA LYS A 232 -24.02 5.14 -59.15
C LYS A 232 -24.34 4.46 -60.50
N PRO A 233 -24.21 3.12 -60.59
CA PRO A 233 -24.60 2.42 -61.81
C PRO A 233 -26.09 2.60 -62.08
N GLU A 234 -26.47 2.79 -63.36
CA GLU A 234 -27.88 2.95 -63.76
C GLU A 234 -28.76 1.76 -63.35
N ASP A 235 -28.16 0.58 -63.17
CA ASP A 235 -28.84 -0.67 -62.80
C ASP A 235 -28.96 -0.89 -61.27
N TRP A 236 -28.59 0.11 -60.45
CA TRP A 236 -28.61 -0.01 -58.99
C TRP A 236 -29.96 0.33 -58.36
N ASP A 237 -30.72 1.26 -58.95
CA ASP A 237 -32.06 1.64 -58.47
C ASP A 237 -33.11 0.64 -58.93
N LYS A 238 -33.09 -0.53 -58.30
CA LYS A 238 -34.16 -1.52 -58.42
C LYS A 238 -35.20 -1.29 -57.33
N PRO A 239 -36.50 -1.53 -57.60
CA PRO A 239 -37.51 -1.47 -56.57
C PRO A 239 -37.22 -2.55 -55.51
N GLU A 240 -37.43 -2.21 -54.24
CA GLU A 240 -37.20 -3.11 -53.09
C GLU A 240 -38.10 -4.35 -53.15
N HIS A 241 -39.32 -4.18 -53.66
CA HIS A 241 -40.30 -5.24 -53.82
C HIS A 241 -40.71 -5.37 -55.28
N ILE A 242 -40.75 -6.60 -55.79
CA ILE A 242 -41.25 -6.93 -57.13
C ILE A 242 -42.38 -7.96 -57.03
N PRO A 243 -43.35 -7.96 -57.96
CA PRO A 243 -44.29 -9.07 -58.13
C PRO A 243 -43.56 -10.42 -58.25
N ASP A 244 -44.02 -11.44 -57.52
CA ASP A 244 -43.47 -12.79 -57.61
C ASP A 244 -43.68 -13.37 -59.03
N PRO A 245 -42.61 -13.60 -59.81
CA PRO A 245 -42.72 -14.10 -61.18
C PRO A 245 -43.17 -15.57 -61.26
N ASP A 246 -43.03 -16.33 -60.18
CA ASP A 246 -43.41 -17.74 -60.11
C ASP A 246 -44.81 -17.94 -59.51
N ALA A 247 -45.43 -16.87 -58.98
CA ALA A 247 -46.80 -16.92 -58.50
C ALA A 247 -47.76 -17.15 -59.66
N LYS A 248 -48.55 -18.22 -59.54
CA LYS A 248 -49.62 -18.53 -60.49
C LYS A 248 -50.95 -18.18 -59.85
N LYS A 249 -51.82 -17.55 -60.63
CA LYS A 249 -53.22 -17.34 -60.26
C LYS A 249 -53.86 -18.68 -59.86
N PRO A 250 -54.46 -18.79 -58.67
CA PRO A 250 -55.17 -20.00 -58.26
C PRO A 250 -56.29 -20.34 -59.25
N GLU A 251 -56.51 -21.63 -59.51
CA GLU A 251 -57.56 -22.09 -60.44
C GLU A 251 -58.98 -21.73 -59.94
N ASP A 252 -59.15 -21.56 -58.63
CA ASP A 252 -60.42 -21.19 -57.97
C ASP A 252 -60.63 -19.67 -57.80
N TRP A 253 -59.84 -18.82 -58.48
CA TRP A 253 -59.97 -17.35 -58.37
C TRP A 253 -61.06 -16.79 -59.30
N ASP A 254 -62.04 -16.07 -58.74
CA ASP A 254 -63.15 -15.47 -59.46
C ASP A 254 -62.97 -13.94 -59.60
N GLU A 255 -62.70 -13.45 -60.82
CA GLU A 255 -62.46 -12.01 -61.06
C GLU A 255 -63.70 -11.12 -60.85
N GLU A 256 -64.92 -11.68 -60.95
CA GLU A 256 -66.16 -10.93 -60.75
C GLU A 256 -66.46 -10.72 -59.25
N MET A 257 -66.02 -11.65 -58.40
CA MET A 257 -66.25 -11.61 -56.95
C MET A 257 -65.04 -11.11 -56.14
N ASP A 258 -63.81 -11.46 -56.55
CA ASP A 258 -62.55 -11.19 -55.81
C ASP A 258 -61.69 -10.08 -56.44
N GLY A 259 -62.00 -9.64 -57.67
CA GLY A 259 -61.28 -8.58 -58.41
C GLY A 259 -60.11 -9.08 -59.28
N GLU A 260 -59.38 -8.14 -59.89
CA GLU A 260 -58.20 -8.44 -60.72
C GLU A 260 -57.10 -9.04 -59.82
N TRP A 261 -56.62 -10.24 -60.18
CA TRP A 261 -55.62 -10.94 -59.39
C TRP A 261 -54.26 -10.26 -59.51
N GLU A 262 -53.71 -9.81 -58.38
CA GLU A 262 -52.34 -9.31 -58.31
C GLU A 262 -51.43 -10.35 -57.61
N PRO A 263 -50.28 -10.71 -58.20
CA PRO A 263 -49.32 -11.60 -57.57
C PRO A 263 -48.77 -11.02 -56.26
N PRO A 264 -48.42 -11.85 -55.26
CA PRO A 264 -47.78 -11.38 -54.03
C PRO A 264 -46.45 -10.69 -54.35
N VAL A 265 -46.18 -9.59 -53.64
CA VAL A 265 -44.89 -8.89 -53.76
C VAL A 265 -43.82 -9.61 -52.94
N ILE A 266 -42.69 -9.92 -53.57
CA ILE A 266 -41.51 -10.52 -52.95
C ILE A 266 -40.37 -9.50 -52.91
N GLN A 267 -39.45 -9.68 -51.96
CA GLN A 267 -38.23 -8.88 -51.90
C GLN A 267 -37.43 -9.11 -53.18
N ASN A 268 -37.12 -8.04 -53.91
CA ASN A 268 -36.36 -8.13 -55.14
C ASN A 268 -34.93 -8.62 -54.85
N PRO A 269 -34.52 -9.79 -55.38
CA PRO A 269 -33.16 -10.29 -55.19
C PRO A 269 -32.08 -9.37 -55.76
N GLU A 270 -32.45 -8.50 -56.72
CA GLU A 270 -31.57 -7.51 -57.33
C GLU A 270 -31.50 -6.17 -56.57
N TYR A 271 -32.30 -5.98 -55.52
CA TYR A 271 -32.24 -4.78 -54.70
C TYR A 271 -30.96 -4.78 -53.84
N LYS A 272 -30.05 -3.85 -54.15
CA LYS A 272 -28.73 -3.73 -53.49
C LYS A 272 -28.69 -2.66 -52.39
N GLY A 273 -29.84 -2.09 -52.02
CA GLY A 273 -29.96 -1.03 -51.02
C GLY A 273 -29.53 0.36 -51.53
N GLU A 274 -29.49 1.33 -50.63
CA GLU A 274 -29.01 2.69 -50.95
C GLU A 274 -27.54 2.64 -51.39
N TRP A 275 -27.27 3.15 -52.60
CA TRP A 275 -25.92 3.21 -53.13
C TRP A 275 -25.05 4.17 -52.30
N LYS A 276 -23.86 3.70 -51.91
CA LYS A 276 -22.81 4.53 -51.32
C LYS A 276 -21.54 4.38 -52.18
N PRO A 277 -20.82 5.46 -52.48
CA PRO A 277 -19.57 5.38 -53.22
C PRO A 277 -18.57 4.47 -52.50
N ARG A 278 -17.68 3.83 -53.25
CA ARG A 278 -16.56 3.09 -52.66
C ARG A 278 -15.68 4.02 -51.84
N GLN A 279 -15.17 3.55 -50.71
CA GLN A 279 -14.24 4.32 -49.89
C GLN A 279 -12.81 4.06 -50.34
N ILE A 280 -12.09 5.14 -50.67
CA ILE A 280 -10.66 5.13 -50.98
C ILE A 280 -9.87 5.76 -49.84
N ASP A 281 -8.60 5.37 -49.72
CA ASP A 281 -7.70 6.01 -48.77
C ASP A 281 -7.50 7.47 -49.18
N ASN A 282 -7.67 8.37 -48.22
CA ASN A 282 -7.60 9.79 -48.47
C ASN A 282 -6.13 10.22 -48.67
N PRO A 283 -5.74 10.68 -49.88
CA PRO A 283 -4.38 11.14 -50.13
C PRO A 283 -4.01 12.39 -49.31
N ASP A 284 -5.01 13.16 -48.85
CA ASP A 284 -4.84 14.37 -48.04
C ASP A 284 -4.94 14.09 -46.52
N TYR A 285 -4.97 12.82 -46.10
CA TYR A 285 -5.00 12.45 -44.69
C TYR A 285 -3.69 12.86 -43.99
N LYS A 286 -3.78 13.85 -43.11
CA LYS A 286 -2.63 14.37 -42.35
C LYS A 286 -2.49 13.74 -40.95
N GLY A 287 -3.32 12.75 -40.61
CA GLY A 287 -3.36 12.16 -39.27
C GLY A 287 -4.32 12.90 -38.34
N THR A 288 -4.52 12.38 -37.12
CA THR A 288 -5.27 13.12 -36.08
C THR A 288 -4.47 14.35 -35.67
N TRP A 289 -5.09 15.53 -35.68
CA TRP A 289 -4.43 16.76 -35.25
C TRP A 289 -4.07 16.67 -33.77
N ILE A 290 -2.78 16.74 -33.47
CA ILE A 290 -2.26 16.83 -32.11
C ILE A 290 -2.00 18.30 -31.82
N HIS A 291 -2.74 18.83 -30.86
CA HIS A 291 -2.59 20.22 -30.45
C HIS A 291 -1.16 20.47 -29.92
N PRO A 292 -0.42 21.45 -30.44
CA PRO A 292 0.95 21.69 -30.00
C PRO A 292 0.99 22.10 -28.53
N GLU A 293 2.03 21.63 -27.84
CA GLU A 293 2.32 21.96 -26.46
C GLU A 293 3.47 22.97 -26.42
N ILE A 294 3.27 24.08 -25.72
CA ILE A 294 4.28 25.12 -25.47
C ILE A 294 4.68 25.12 -24.00
N ASP A 295 5.87 25.66 -23.72
CA ASP A 295 6.32 25.86 -22.35
C ASP A 295 5.40 26.87 -21.65
N ASN A 296 4.97 26.54 -20.43
CA ASN A 296 4.05 27.39 -19.69
C ASN A 296 4.79 28.63 -19.16
N PRO A 297 4.41 29.86 -19.57
CA PRO A 297 5.05 31.07 -19.08
C PRO A 297 4.87 31.29 -17.57
N GLU A 298 3.84 30.69 -16.96
CA GLU A 298 3.58 30.76 -15.52
C GLU A 298 4.36 29.71 -14.71
N TYR A 299 5.04 28.76 -15.37
CA TYR A 299 5.87 27.78 -14.68
C TYR A 299 7.19 28.42 -14.22
N SER A 300 7.43 28.39 -12.92
CA SER A 300 8.72 28.73 -12.34
C SER A 300 9.15 27.60 -11.40
N PRO A 301 10.34 26.99 -11.61
CA PRO A 301 10.86 25.99 -10.69
C PRO A 301 11.13 26.60 -9.32
N ASP A 302 10.84 25.85 -8.26
CA ASP A 302 11.05 26.25 -6.88
C ASP A 302 11.95 25.22 -6.17
N PRO A 303 13.25 25.52 -5.98
CA PRO A 303 14.19 24.60 -5.33
C PRO A 303 13.97 24.50 -3.81
N SER A 304 13.00 25.23 -3.26
CA SER A 304 12.75 25.33 -1.82
C SER A 304 11.41 24.74 -1.37
N ILE A 305 10.73 23.96 -2.23
CA ILE A 305 9.47 23.27 -1.90
C ILE A 305 9.61 22.41 -0.65
N TYR A 306 10.74 21.68 -0.53
CA TYR A 306 11.01 20.83 0.63
C TYR A 306 11.15 21.61 1.95
N ALA A 307 11.45 22.91 1.89
CA ALA A 307 12.01 23.66 2.99
C ALA A 307 10.95 24.44 3.77
N TYR A 308 10.90 24.21 5.08
CA TYR A 308 10.01 24.91 6.00
C TYR A 308 10.78 25.86 6.92
N ASP A 309 10.16 26.98 7.28
CA ASP A 309 10.78 27.98 8.13
C ASP A 309 11.04 27.47 9.56
N ASN A 310 10.09 26.72 10.11
CA ASN A 310 10.23 26.11 11.43
C ASN A 310 9.22 24.97 11.62
N PHE A 311 9.66 23.94 12.34
CA PHE A 311 8.82 22.94 12.99
C PHE A 311 9.02 23.08 14.49
N GLY A 312 7.95 22.97 15.28
CA GLY A 312 8.06 23.07 16.75
C GLY A 312 7.05 22.21 17.52
N VAL A 313 6.06 21.64 16.84
CA VAL A 313 5.03 20.83 17.49
C VAL A 313 4.71 19.60 16.62
N LEU A 314 4.66 18.43 17.24
CA LEU A 314 4.11 17.20 16.65
C LEU A 314 2.72 17.01 17.26
N GLY A 315 1.70 16.88 16.41
CA GLY A 315 0.33 16.67 16.85
C GLY A 315 -0.32 15.43 16.24
N LEU A 316 -1.15 14.81 17.07
CA LEU A 316 -2.07 13.73 16.74
C LEU A 316 -3.47 14.32 16.74
N ASP A 317 -3.94 14.72 15.57
CA ASP A 317 -5.30 15.20 15.34
C ASP A 317 -6.01 14.26 14.37
N LEU A 318 -6.86 13.39 14.90
CA LEU A 318 -7.41 12.25 14.17
C LEU A 318 -8.81 11.87 14.62
N TRP A 319 -9.60 11.37 13.67
CA TRP A 319 -10.91 10.76 13.91
C TRP A 319 -10.77 9.24 13.94
N GLN A 320 -11.37 8.56 14.90
CA GLN A 320 -11.49 7.10 14.90
C GLN A 320 -12.90 6.66 15.28
N VAL A 321 -13.49 5.80 14.45
CA VAL A 321 -14.77 5.13 14.75
C VAL A 321 -14.54 4.06 15.80
N LYS A 322 -13.57 3.17 15.57
CA LYS A 322 -13.16 2.15 16.54
C LYS A 322 -11.81 2.49 17.15
N SER A 323 -11.79 2.69 18.46
CA SER A 323 -10.59 3.03 19.23
C SER A 323 -9.75 1.81 19.57
N GLY A 324 -8.49 2.04 19.92
CA GLY A 324 -7.52 1.00 20.26
C GLY A 324 -6.18 1.15 19.55
N THR A 325 -6.04 2.13 18.64
CA THR A 325 -4.80 2.38 17.92
C THR A 325 -3.74 2.85 18.89
N ILE A 326 -2.56 2.23 18.85
CA ILE A 326 -1.41 2.58 19.69
C ILE A 326 -0.36 3.27 18.82
N PHE A 327 0.13 4.42 19.26
CA PHE A 327 1.23 5.12 18.64
C PHE A 327 2.46 5.12 19.55
N ASP A 328 3.63 4.79 19.00
CA ASP A 328 4.87 4.75 19.75
C ASP A 328 6.10 5.05 18.85
N ASN A 329 7.27 5.21 19.47
CA ASN A 329 8.58 5.34 18.86
C ASN A 329 8.67 6.52 17.88
N PHE A 330 8.13 7.66 18.29
CA PHE A 330 8.24 8.90 17.52
C PHE A 330 9.69 9.34 17.47
N LEU A 331 10.16 9.65 16.27
CA LEU A 331 11.49 10.18 16.00
C LEU A 331 11.40 11.23 14.89
N ILE A 332 12.01 12.40 15.14
CA ILE A 332 12.27 13.42 14.14
C ILE A 332 13.78 13.69 14.15
N THR A 333 14.44 13.48 13.01
CA THR A 333 15.89 13.62 12.86
C THR A 333 16.26 14.12 11.46
N ASN A 334 17.53 14.41 11.22
CA ASN A 334 18.06 14.73 9.89
C ASN A 334 18.87 13.60 9.25
N ASP A 335 19.05 12.48 9.95
CA ASP A 335 19.90 11.37 9.49
C ASP A 335 19.05 10.11 9.19
N GLU A 336 19.13 9.66 7.93
CA GLU A 336 18.39 8.50 7.44
C GLU A 336 18.90 7.18 8.02
N ALA A 337 20.21 7.06 8.22
CA ALA A 337 20.82 5.85 8.76
C ALA A 337 20.50 5.67 10.24
N TYR A 338 20.55 6.78 11.01
CA TYR A 338 20.14 6.77 12.41
C TYR A 338 18.65 6.42 12.56
N ALA A 339 17.78 6.94 11.68
CA ALA A 339 16.35 6.58 11.69
C ALA A 339 16.12 5.09 11.38
N GLU A 340 16.83 4.54 10.39
CA GLU A 340 16.77 3.12 10.06
C GLU A 340 17.24 2.24 11.23
N GLU A 341 18.37 2.59 11.86
CA GLU A 341 18.89 1.90 13.05
C GLU A 341 17.89 1.98 14.21
N PHE A 342 17.35 3.16 14.51
CA PHE A 342 16.34 3.31 15.56
C PHE A 342 15.06 2.50 15.27
N GLY A 343 14.61 2.45 14.02
CA GLY A 343 13.47 1.60 13.62
C GLY A 343 13.78 0.10 13.78
N ASN A 344 15.03 -0.29 13.55
CA ASN A 344 15.50 -1.66 13.75
C ASN A 344 15.57 -2.06 15.22
N GLU A 345 15.98 -1.13 16.09
CA GLU A 345 16.10 -1.35 17.54
C GLU A 345 14.76 -1.26 18.30
N THR A 346 13.75 -0.63 17.70
CA THR A 346 12.41 -0.50 18.28
C THR A 346 11.45 -1.53 17.67
N TRP A 347 10.80 -1.18 16.57
CA TRP A 347 9.87 -2.06 15.84
C TRP A 347 10.52 -3.39 15.43
N GLY A 348 11.76 -3.35 14.95
CA GLY A 348 12.47 -4.52 14.47
C GLY A 348 12.81 -5.57 15.52
N VAL A 349 12.58 -5.31 16.82
CA VAL A 349 12.92 -6.21 17.94
C VAL A 349 11.76 -7.14 18.32
N THR A 350 10.56 -7.01 17.73
CA THR A 350 9.44 -7.91 18.03
C THR A 350 9.83 -9.37 17.74
N LYS A 351 9.88 -10.16 18.82
CA LYS A 351 10.46 -11.50 18.86
C LYS A 351 9.52 -12.57 18.30
N VAL A 352 10.08 -13.65 17.75
CA VAL A 352 9.31 -14.83 17.29
C VAL A 352 8.43 -15.43 18.40
N LYS A 353 8.84 -15.31 19.67
CA LYS A 353 8.03 -15.72 20.84
C LYS A 353 6.64 -15.08 20.85
N VAL A 354 6.56 -13.81 20.45
CA VAL A 354 5.33 -12.99 20.42
C VAL A 354 4.37 -13.52 19.35
N LEU A 355 4.91 -13.90 18.19
CA LEU A 355 4.15 -14.53 17.12
C LEU A 355 3.56 -15.88 17.57
N LYS A 356 4.32 -16.67 18.34
CA LYS A 356 3.82 -17.93 18.91
C LYS A 356 2.72 -17.70 19.95
N GLU A 357 2.88 -16.71 20.83
CA GLU A 357 1.89 -16.31 21.83
C GLU A 357 0.58 -15.89 21.17
N LYS A 358 0.63 -15.15 20.05
CA LYS A 358 -0.58 -14.77 19.31
C LYS A 358 -1.25 -15.97 18.62
N ILE A 359 -0.48 -16.88 18.03
CA ILE A 359 -1.04 -18.12 17.47
C ILE A 359 -1.76 -18.93 18.56
N GLU A 360 -1.23 -18.96 19.78
CA GLU A 360 -1.90 -19.59 20.92
C GLU A 360 -3.22 -18.86 21.28
N ALA A 361 -3.20 -17.52 21.31
CA ALA A 361 -4.36 -16.71 21.65
C ALA A 361 -5.50 -16.84 20.62
N GLU A 362 -5.19 -16.85 19.31
CA GLU A 362 -6.19 -16.92 18.24
C GLU A 362 -6.68 -18.33 17.94
N LYS A 363 -5.76 -19.31 17.91
CA LYS A 363 -6.08 -20.70 17.55
C LYS A 363 -6.41 -21.58 18.76
N GLY A 364 -6.21 -21.04 19.96
CA GLY A 364 -6.49 -21.71 21.22
C GLY A 364 -5.33 -22.55 21.74
N ARG A 365 -5.15 -22.50 23.06
CA ARG A 365 -4.06 -23.19 23.78
C ARG A 365 -4.05 -24.71 23.62
N ASP A 366 -5.21 -25.32 23.39
CA ASP A 366 -5.33 -26.77 23.19
C ASP A 366 -4.86 -27.22 21.79
N ALA A 367 -4.91 -26.32 20.81
CA ALA A 367 -4.51 -26.59 19.44
C ALA A 367 -3.07 -26.17 19.16
N PHE A 368 -2.64 -25.01 19.69
CA PHE A 368 -1.32 -24.44 19.44
C PHE A 368 -0.71 -23.85 20.74
N PRO A 369 -0.23 -24.67 21.70
CA PRO A 369 0.44 -24.15 22.89
C PRO A 369 1.83 -23.57 22.53
N VAL A 370 2.17 -22.37 23.01
CA VAL A 370 3.45 -21.67 22.77
C VAL A 370 4.65 -22.58 23.04
N ALA A 371 4.61 -23.29 24.17
CA ALA A 371 5.67 -24.21 24.58
C ALA A 371 5.86 -25.40 23.60
N GLY A 372 4.83 -25.75 22.82
CA GLY A 372 4.86 -26.82 21.82
C GLY A 372 4.92 -26.32 20.38
N GLN A 373 4.91 -25.00 20.15
CA GLN A 373 4.93 -24.42 18.82
C GLN A 373 6.36 -24.27 18.27
N LYS A 374 6.58 -24.75 17.05
CA LYS A 374 7.77 -24.48 16.25
C LYS A 374 7.32 -23.85 14.93
N LEU A 375 7.72 -22.60 14.72
CA LEU A 375 7.47 -21.91 13.47
C LEU A 375 8.63 -22.19 12.52
N ILE A 376 8.32 -22.48 11.26
CA ILE A 376 9.30 -22.86 10.25
C ILE A 376 9.03 -22.06 8.99
N TYR A 377 10.04 -21.31 8.56
CA TYR A 377 10.00 -20.54 7.32
C TYR A 377 11.21 -20.88 6.45
N ALA A 378 10.99 -21.13 5.15
CA ALA A 378 12.04 -21.52 4.21
C ALA A 378 12.95 -22.67 4.72
N GLY A 379 12.37 -23.65 5.43
CA GLY A 379 13.09 -24.80 6.00
C GLY A 379 13.90 -24.51 7.28
N LYS A 380 13.89 -23.27 7.79
CA LYS A 380 14.55 -22.89 9.05
C LYS A 380 13.53 -22.79 10.19
N ILE A 381 13.86 -23.36 11.34
CA ILE A 381 13.06 -23.21 12.56
C ILE A 381 13.36 -21.82 13.14
N LEU A 382 12.30 -21.04 13.39
CA LEU A 382 12.39 -19.72 14.00
C LEU A 382 12.66 -19.88 15.51
N SER A 383 13.73 -19.26 15.99
CA SER A 383 14.12 -19.19 17.40
C SER A 383 13.38 -18.07 18.12
N ASP A 384 12.91 -18.34 19.34
CA ASP A 384 12.05 -17.46 20.13
C ASP A 384 12.67 -16.12 20.47
N ASP A 385 13.99 -16.09 20.69
CA ASP A 385 14.73 -14.89 21.08
C ASP A 385 15.16 -14.01 19.89
N VAL A 386 14.94 -14.49 18.66
CA VAL A 386 15.33 -13.78 17.44
C VAL A 386 14.13 -12.99 16.93
N PRO A 387 14.31 -11.72 16.52
CA PRO A 387 13.24 -10.95 15.91
C PRO A 387 12.71 -11.59 14.63
N ILE A 388 11.41 -11.44 14.38
CA ILE A 388 10.75 -12.06 13.22
C ILE A 388 11.38 -11.57 11.90
N ARG A 389 11.81 -10.31 11.88
CA ARG A 389 12.42 -9.65 10.73
C ARG A 389 13.72 -10.29 10.25
N ASP A 390 14.54 -10.83 11.15
CA ASP A 390 15.83 -11.45 10.79
C ASP A 390 15.65 -12.66 9.86
N TYR A 391 14.45 -13.23 9.85
CA TYR A 391 14.09 -14.33 8.98
C TYR A 391 13.57 -13.89 7.60
N ARG A 392 13.38 -12.58 7.37
CA ARG A 392 12.94 -11.97 6.10
C ARG A 392 11.74 -12.70 5.51
N ILE A 393 10.70 -12.83 6.34
CA ILE A 393 9.48 -13.54 5.96
C ILE A 393 8.73 -12.71 4.93
N ASP A 394 8.63 -13.21 3.71
CA ASP A 394 7.77 -12.65 2.66
C ASP A 394 6.30 -12.95 2.97
N GLU A 395 5.47 -11.91 3.01
CA GLU A 395 4.02 -11.97 3.28
C GLU A 395 3.26 -12.83 2.26
N LYS A 396 3.79 -13.03 1.05
CA LYS A 396 3.18 -13.89 0.01
C LYS A 396 3.47 -15.37 0.22
N ASN A 397 4.40 -15.70 1.11
CA ASN A 397 4.79 -17.07 1.44
C ASN A 397 4.12 -17.53 2.74
N PHE A 398 4.19 -18.84 3.03
CA PHE A 398 3.58 -19.42 4.21
C PHE A 398 4.63 -19.83 5.26
N VAL A 399 4.26 -19.70 6.54
CA VAL A 399 5.02 -20.23 7.68
C VAL A 399 4.38 -21.53 8.13
N VAL A 400 5.17 -22.60 8.25
CA VAL A 400 4.70 -23.89 8.76
C VAL A 400 4.75 -23.88 10.28
N VAL A 401 3.59 -24.04 10.91
CA VAL A 401 3.47 -24.17 12.38
C VAL A 401 3.43 -25.65 12.74
N MET A 402 4.52 -26.17 13.31
CA MET A 402 4.54 -27.50 13.92
C MET A 402 4.14 -27.41 15.38
N VAL A 403 3.17 -28.23 15.80
CA VAL A 403 2.75 -28.34 17.20
C VAL A 403 3.12 -29.71 17.75
N THR A 404 3.92 -29.74 18.80
CA THR A 404 4.11 -30.94 19.62
C THR A 404 3.07 -30.96 20.74
N LYS A 405 2.06 -31.83 20.62
CA LYS A 405 1.08 -32.08 21.69
C LYS A 405 1.73 -32.85 22.83
N THR A 406 1.91 -32.22 23.99
CA THR A 406 2.15 -32.94 25.25
C THR A 406 0.83 -33.52 25.73
N LYS A 407 0.72 -34.85 25.71
CA LYS A 407 -0.45 -35.58 26.19
C LYS A 407 -0.60 -35.32 27.70
N ALA A 408 -1.64 -34.59 28.10
CA ALA A 408 -2.03 -34.47 29.51
C ALA A 408 -2.39 -35.87 30.03
N GLY A 409 -1.47 -36.49 30.77
CA GLY A 409 -1.67 -37.78 31.39
C GLY A 409 -2.58 -37.66 32.60
N GLN A 410 -3.78 -38.22 32.48
CA GLN A 410 -4.61 -38.65 33.62
C GLN A 410 -3.76 -39.52 34.56
N GLY A 411 -3.59 -39.10 35.80
CA GLY A 411 -3.02 -39.89 36.89
C GLY A 411 -4.03 -40.02 38.01
N THR A 412 -4.76 -41.14 38.02
CA THR A 412 -5.65 -41.59 39.09
C THR A 412 -4.88 -41.86 40.39
N SER A 413 -5.51 -41.52 41.51
CA SER A 413 -5.07 -41.74 42.88
C SER A 413 -5.15 -43.21 43.32
N ALA A 414 -4.10 -43.73 43.96
CA ALA A 414 -4.15 -44.84 44.94
C ALA A 414 -2.84 -44.89 45.80
N PRO A 415 -2.86 -45.42 47.05
CA PRO A 415 -2.06 -44.94 48.20
C PRO A 415 -0.74 -45.72 48.48
N PRO A 416 0.07 -45.29 49.49
CA PRO A 416 1.45 -45.73 49.68
C PRO A 416 1.58 -46.98 50.55
N GLU A 417 2.55 -47.84 50.24
CA GLU A 417 3.02 -48.89 51.15
C GLU A 417 4.52 -49.16 50.95
N ALA A 418 5.13 -49.70 52.00
CA ALA A 418 6.44 -49.37 52.53
C ALA A 418 7.68 -50.04 51.88
N SER A 419 8.84 -49.44 52.16
CA SER A 419 10.21 -49.93 51.91
C SER A 419 10.48 -51.34 52.45
N PRO A 420 11.58 -51.99 52.02
CA PRO A 420 12.76 -51.91 52.89
C PRO A 420 14.11 -51.69 52.19
N THR A 421 14.96 -51.10 53.03
CA THR A 421 16.39 -50.78 53.09
C THR A 421 17.39 -51.81 52.54
N ALA A 422 18.49 -51.35 51.91
CA ALA A 422 19.91 -51.52 52.32
C ALA A 422 20.94 -51.64 51.15
N ALA A 423 21.70 -50.55 50.94
CA ALA A 423 23.16 -50.35 50.73
C ALA A 423 24.11 -51.46 50.14
N PRO A 424 25.39 -51.14 49.79
CA PRO A 424 25.91 -50.13 48.85
C PRO A 424 27.10 -50.65 47.96
N GLU A 425 27.65 -49.77 47.08
CA GLU A 425 29.02 -49.80 46.49
C GLU A 425 29.37 -50.93 45.49
N SER A 426 30.24 -50.83 44.46
CA SER A 426 31.22 -49.84 43.96
C SER A 426 31.80 -50.32 42.60
N SER A 427 32.67 -49.50 41.98
CA SER A 427 33.73 -49.84 40.99
C SER A 427 33.32 -49.91 39.49
N THR A 428 33.59 -48.88 38.67
CA THR A 428 34.83 -48.50 37.91
C THR A 428 34.95 -49.07 36.48
N SER A 429 35.36 -48.15 35.60
CA SER A 429 36.19 -48.30 34.39
C SER A 429 35.52 -48.43 33.00
N PHE A 430 35.84 -47.43 32.16
CA PHE A 430 35.77 -47.40 30.69
C PHE A 430 36.80 -48.38 30.07
N PRO A 431 36.62 -48.82 28.81
CA PRO A 431 37.24 -48.11 27.66
C PRO A 431 36.38 -48.09 26.35
N PRO A 432 36.83 -47.37 25.29
CA PRO A 432 35.99 -46.95 24.15
C PRO A 432 36.19 -47.77 22.85
N ALA A 433 35.18 -47.67 21.97
CA ALA A 433 35.14 -47.70 20.48
C ALA A 433 35.87 -48.86 19.72
N PRO A 434 35.40 -49.31 18.52
CA PRO A 434 35.43 -48.47 17.33
C PRO A 434 34.32 -48.68 16.27
N THR A 435 34.41 -47.78 15.31
CA THR A 435 33.69 -47.52 14.05
C THR A 435 33.63 -48.66 13.02
N SER A 436 32.51 -48.73 12.30
CA SER A 436 32.35 -49.20 10.90
C SER A 436 31.01 -48.62 10.40
N GLY A 437 30.89 -47.82 9.33
CA GLY A 437 31.49 -47.94 8.01
C GLY A 437 30.49 -48.67 7.09
N MET A 438 30.13 -48.05 5.94
CA MET A 438 29.29 -48.54 4.82
C MET A 438 27.80 -48.10 4.86
N SER A 439 27.39 -47.04 4.14
CA SER A 439 27.18 -46.90 2.68
C SER A 439 25.79 -47.37 2.22
N HIS A 440 24.94 -46.39 1.87
CA HIS A 440 23.68 -46.55 1.15
C HIS A 440 23.88 -47.11 -0.27
N PRO A 441 22.88 -47.85 -0.78
CA PRO A 441 22.55 -47.85 -2.19
C PRO A 441 21.22 -47.11 -2.44
N GLN A 442 21.25 -46.20 -3.41
CA GLN A 442 20.08 -45.69 -4.13
C GLN A 442 19.66 -46.70 -5.21
N PRO A 443 18.37 -46.79 -5.54
CA PRO A 443 17.94 -46.61 -6.93
C PRO A 443 16.59 -45.87 -6.98
N ALA A 444 16.03 -45.40 -8.09
CA ALA A 444 16.42 -44.95 -9.42
C ALA A 444 15.11 -44.37 -10.00
N ALA A 445 15.22 -43.41 -10.90
CA ALA A 445 14.12 -42.70 -11.53
C ALA A 445 13.14 -43.61 -12.32
N ARG A 446 11.89 -43.16 -12.47
CA ARG A 446 11.05 -43.47 -13.62
C ARG A 446 10.13 -42.30 -13.98
N GLU A 447 10.19 -41.98 -15.26
CA GLU A 447 9.47 -40.97 -16.04
C GLU A 447 8.02 -41.35 -16.34
N ASP A 448 7.18 -40.30 -16.32
CA ASP A 448 6.28 -39.83 -17.39
C ASP A 448 4.97 -40.59 -17.74
N LYS A 449 3.87 -39.82 -17.70
CA LYS A 449 2.81 -39.79 -18.72
C LYS A 449 1.76 -38.71 -18.44
N SER A 450 1.68 -37.74 -19.35
CA SER A 450 0.49 -36.92 -19.66
C SER A 450 -0.61 -37.77 -20.33
N PRO A 451 -1.87 -37.32 -20.37
CA PRO A 451 -2.36 -36.68 -21.60
C PRO A 451 -3.37 -35.51 -21.43
N SER A 452 -3.15 -34.50 -22.26
CA SER A 452 -4.05 -33.87 -23.26
C SER A 452 -5.37 -33.17 -22.89
N GLU A 453 -5.51 -32.02 -23.56
CA GLU A 453 -6.58 -31.01 -23.68
C GLU A 453 -7.97 -31.51 -24.10
N GLU A 454 -9.03 -30.77 -23.73
CA GLU A 454 -10.14 -30.44 -24.65
C GLU A 454 -10.95 -29.18 -24.18
N SER A 455 -10.85 -28.13 -25.00
CA SER A 455 -11.82 -27.06 -25.38
C SER A 455 -12.80 -26.37 -24.41
N ALA A 456 -12.82 -25.04 -24.53
CA ALA A 456 -13.89 -24.11 -24.11
C ALA A 456 -15.21 -24.28 -24.91
N PRO A 457 -16.32 -23.63 -24.49
CA PRO A 457 -16.58 -22.31 -25.07
C PRO A 457 -17.20 -21.25 -24.14
N THR A 458 -16.99 -20.02 -24.58
CA THR A 458 -17.58 -18.71 -24.24
C THR A 458 -19.12 -18.68 -24.30
N THR A 459 -19.77 -17.97 -23.37
CA THR A 459 -20.96 -17.12 -23.63
C THR A 459 -21.20 -16.12 -22.49
N SER A 460 -21.18 -14.82 -22.82
CA SER A 460 -21.96 -13.77 -22.13
C SER A 460 -23.39 -13.75 -22.68
N PRO A 461 -24.36 -13.22 -21.92
CA PRO A 461 -25.03 -11.97 -22.33
C PRO A 461 -25.21 -11.02 -21.12
N GLU A 462 -24.95 -9.73 -21.25
CA GLU A 462 -25.76 -8.68 -21.88
C GLU A 462 -26.77 -8.04 -20.93
N SER A 463 -26.62 -6.72 -20.84
CA SER A 463 -27.33 -5.70 -20.08
C SER A 463 -28.79 -5.55 -20.50
N VAL A 464 -29.68 -5.33 -19.52
CA VAL A 464 -31.01 -4.76 -19.75
C VAL A 464 -31.14 -3.46 -18.96
N SER A 465 -31.25 -2.37 -19.70
CA SER A 465 -31.74 -1.07 -19.30
C SER A 465 -33.26 -1.12 -19.11
N GLY A 466 -33.80 -0.40 -18.12
CA GLY A 466 -35.23 -0.24 -17.93
C GLY A 466 -35.55 0.95 -17.04
N ASP A 467 -35.81 2.08 -17.68
CA ASP A 467 -36.52 3.24 -17.13
C ASP A 467 -37.96 2.88 -16.74
N GLY A 468 -38.48 3.55 -15.70
CA GLY A 468 -39.92 3.82 -15.56
C GLY A 468 -40.57 3.49 -14.22
N LEU A 469 -40.40 4.37 -13.22
CA LEU A 469 -41.45 5.12 -12.50
C LEU A 469 -40.90 5.81 -11.25
#